data_AF-A0A9R0KBA1-F1
#
_entry.id   AF-A0A9R0KBA1-F1
#
_cell.length_a   1.000
_cell.length_b   1.000
_cell.length_c   1.000
_cell.angle_alpha   90.00
_cell.angle_beta   90.00
_cell.angle_gamma   90.00
#
_symmetry.space_group_name_H-M   'P 1'
#
loop_
_entity.id
_entity.type
_entity.pdbx_description
1 polymer ?
#
loop_
_entity_poly.entity_id
_entity_poly.type
_entity_poly.pdbx_seq_one_letter_code
_entity_poly.pdbx_strand_id
1 'polypeptide(L)'
;MEALGAWFSQQDCLVLAATWSGKSLCFQLPALLTRKVVVVISPLISLMHDQCLKLSKHGISACFLGSGQPDNTVEKKAMNGMYSVVYVCLETLLR
;
A
#
# COMPACT_ATOMS: atom_id res chain seq x y z
N MET A 1 0.06 5.96 17.75
CA MET A 1 -1.23 6.62 17.43
C MET A 1 -1.01 7.93 16.68
N GLU A 2 0.17 8.54 16.87
CA GLU A 2 0.58 9.83 16.33
C GLU A 2 0.62 9.86 14.80
N ALA A 3 1.07 8.80 14.13
CA ALA A 3 1.10 8.74 12.67
C ALA A 3 -0.29 8.84 12.04
N LEU A 4 -1.29 8.20 12.65
CA LEU A 4 -2.67 8.28 12.19
C LEU A 4 -3.26 9.67 12.47
N GLY A 5 -2.91 10.27 13.62
CA GLY A 5 -3.27 11.66 13.94
C GLY A 5 -2.70 12.67 12.94
N ALA A 6 -1.42 12.54 12.58
CA ALA A 6 -0.79 13.35 11.54
C ALA A 6 -1.49 13.18 10.20
N TRP A 7 -1.84 11.93 9.82
CA TRP A 7 -2.61 11.66 8.61
C TRP A 7 -4.00 12.31 8.63
N PHE A 8 -4.76 12.22 9.74
CA PHE A 8 -6.05 12.91 9.89
C PHE A 8 -5.93 14.43 9.76
N SER A 9 -4.83 14.99 10.27
CA SER A 9 -4.48 16.42 10.14
C SER A 9 -3.89 16.78 8.77
N GLN A 10 -3.79 15.83 7.83
CA GLN A 10 -3.17 15.99 6.52
C GLN A 10 -1.72 16.49 6.57
N GLN A 11 -0.96 16.02 7.56
CA GLN A 11 0.45 16.35 7.76
C GLN A 11 1.34 15.18 7.38
N ASP A 12 2.50 15.51 6.82
CA ASP A 12 3.56 14.55 6.57
C ASP A 12 4.14 14.03 7.89
N CYS A 13 4.49 12.75 7.92
CA CYS A 13 4.97 12.10 9.14
C CYS A 13 6.15 11.16 8.82
N LEU A 14 7.22 11.30 9.59
CA LEU A 14 8.32 10.33 9.61
C LEU A 14 8.11 9.37 10.78
N VAL A 15 7.93 8.09 10.47
CA VAL A 15 7.79 7.03 11.48
C VAL A 15 9.07 6.22 11.56
N LEU A 16 9.80 6.35 12.68
CA LEU A 16 10.94 5.50 13.02
C LEU A 16 10.48 4.41 13.98
N ALA A 17 10.52 3.15 13.54
CA ALA A 17 10.10 2.04 14.40
C ALA A 17 10.80 0.72 14.06
N ALA A 18 11.02 -0.13 15.06
CA ALA A 18 11.67 -1.45 14.91
C ALA A 18 10.83 -2.42 14.09
N THR A 19 11.39 -3.22 13.18
CA THR A 19 10.70 -4.00 12.11
C THR A 19 9.38 -4.68 12.54
N TRP A 20 9.33 -5.24 13.76
CA TRP A 20 8.16 -5.93 14.33
C TRP A 20 7.05 -5.03 14.91
N SER A 21 7.22 -3.71 14.95
CA SER A 21 6.35 -2.75 15.63
C SER A 21 4.98 -2.48 14.96
N GLY A 22 4.61 -3.23 13.91
CA GLY A 22 3.36 -2.99 13.19
C GLY A 22 3.34 -1.72 12.33
N LYS A 23 4.49 -1.25 11.81
CA LYS A 23 4.58 -0.09 10.89
C LYS A 23 3.60 -0.12 9.73
N SER A 24 3.30 -1.32 9.22
CA SER A 24 2.38 -1.48 8.09
C SER A 24 0.96 -0.99 8.40
N LEU A 25 0.55 -1.06 9.67
CA LEU A 25 -0.75 -0.53 10.10
C LEU A 25 -0.85 0.98 9.89
N CYS A 26 0.25 1.73 9.97
CA CYS A 26 0.23 3.18 9.79
C CYS A 26 -0.24 3.60 8.39
N PHE A 27 0.03 2.81 7.35
CA PHE A 27 -0.43 3.09 5.99
C PHE A 27 -1.62 2.20 5.57
N GLN A 28 -1.83 1.04 6.19
CA GLN A 28 -2.98 0.18 5.89
C GLN A 28 -4.28 0.70 6.52
N LEU A 29 -4.24 1.28 7.72
CA LEU A 29 -5.44 1.82 8.39
C LEU A 29 -6.10 2.96 7.58
N PRO A 30 -5.37 3.93 7.00
CA PRO A 30 -5.96 4.92 6.09
C PRO A 30 -6.79 4.31 4.95
N ALA A 31 -6.36 3.18 4.38
CA ALA A 31 -7.08 2.50 3.30
C ALA A 31 -8.39 1.85 3.77
N LEU A 32 -8.45 1.46 5.05
CA LEU A 32 -9.63 0.84 5.66
C LEU A 32 -10.63 1.87 6.19
N LEU A 33 -10.13 2.97 6.71
CA LEU A 33 -10.93 4.02 7.33
C LEU A 33 -11.51 5.00 6.29
N THR A 34 -11.03 4.95 5.05
CA THR A 34 -11.50 5.80 3.96
C THR A 34 -11.85 5.02 2.71
N ARG A 35 -12.60 5.65 1.81
CA ARG A 35 -12.81 5.15 0.44
C ARG A 35 -11.71 5.61 -0.52
N LYS A 36 -10.55 6.02 0.00
CA LYS A 36 -9.41 6.48 -0.81
C LYS A 36 -8.43 5.33 -1.03
N VAL A 37 -7.72 5.40 -2.15
CA VAL A 37 -6.62 4.49 -2.46
C VAL A 37 -5.39 4.91 -1.68
N VAL A 38 -4.71 3.95 -1.05
CA VAL A 38 -3.38 4.15 -0.47
C VAL A 38 -2.33 3.59 -1.41
N VAL A 39 -1.34 4.43 -1.75
CA VAL A 39 -0.18 4.03 -2.54
C VAL A 39 1.01 3.80 -1.61
N VAL A 40 1.61 2.61 -1.69
CA VAL A 40 2.78 2.22 -0.88
C VAL A 40 3.96 1.98 -1.80
N ILE A 41 4.99 2.82 -1.71
CA ILE A 41 6.21 2.68 -2.49
C ILE A 41 7.18 1.79 -1.72
N SER A 42 7.66 0.70 -2.35
CA SER A 42 8.59 -0.24 -1.72
C SER A 42 9.55 -0.84 -2.75
N PRO A 43 10.84 -1.01 -2.42
CA PRO A 43 11.80 -1.65 -3.31
C PRO A 43 11.72 -3.18 -3.32
N LEU A 44 11.02 -3.81 -2.37
CA LEU A 44 11.05 -5.25 -2.17
C LEU A 44 9.79 -5.94 -2.71
N ILE A 45 9.86 -6.52 -3.92
CA ILE A 45 8.72 -7.20 -4.58
C ILE A 45 8.19 -8.37 -3.75
N SER A 46 9.07 -9.20 -3.19
CA SER A 46 8.65 -10.32 -2.32
C SER A 46 7.85 -9.84 -1.11
N LEU A 47 8.23 -8.71 -0.50
CA LEU A 47 7.47 -8.11 0.60
C LEU A 47 6.11 -7.61 0.12
N MET A 48 6.04 -6.96 -1.04
CA MET A 48 4.78 -6.46 -1.60
C MET A 48 3.79 -7.61 -1.85
N HIS A 49 4.27 -8.72 -2.39
CA HIS A 49 3.47 -9.92 -2.62
C HIS A 49 2.89 -10.49 -1.32
N ASP A 50 3.74 -10.65 -0.30
CA ASP A 50 3.31 -11.13 1.03
C ASP A 50 2.27 -10.21 1.67
N GLN A 51 2.42 -8.89 1.52
CA GLN A 51 1.46 -7.92 2.04
C GLN A 51 0.13 -7.96 1.28
N CYS A 52 0.15 -8.10 -0.05
CA CYS A 52 -1.07 -8.27 -0.85
C CYS A 52 -1.84 -9.52 -0.43
N LEU A 53 -1.14 -10.66 -0.26
CA LEU A 53 -1.75 -11.90 0.23
C LEU A 53 -2.34 -11.74 1.63
N LYS A 54 -1.64 -11.07 2.55
CA LYS A 54 -2.14 -10.78 3.90
C LYS A 54 -3.39 -9.93 3.87
N LEU A 55 -3.42 -8.86 3.07
CA LEU A 55 -4.57 -7.97 2.94
C LEU A 55 -5.78 -8.69 2.32
N SER A 56 -5.54 -9.49 1.27
CA SER A 56 -6.58 -10.29 0.62
C SER A 56 -7.24 -11.29 1.58
N LYS A 57 -6.47 -11.92 2.48
CA LYS A 57 -7.01 -12.79 3.54
C LYS A 57 -7.96 -12.08 4.51
N HIS A 58 -7.85 -10.76 4.65
CA HIS A 58 -8.73 -9.93 5.47
C HIS A 58 -9.82 -9.23 4.65
N GLY A 59 -10.02 -9.63 3.38
CA GLY A 59 -11.03 -9.04 2.48
C GLY A 59 -10.67 -7.66 1.93
N ILE A 60 -9.42 -7.22 2.08
CA ILE A 60 -8.96 -5.92 1.62
C ILE A 60 -8.37 -6.08 0.23
N SER A 61 -8.89 -5.34 -0.76
CA SER A 61 -8.37 -5.39 -2.12
C SER A 61 -7.02 -4.70 -2.19
N ALA A 62 -5.99 -5.47 -2.56
CA ALA A 62 -4.63 -4.97 -2.70
C ALA A 62 -3.96 -5.56 -3.94
N CYS A 63 -3.08 -4.78 -4.56
CA CYS A 63 -2.25 -5.24 -5.67
C CYS A 63 -0.84 -4.65 -5.60
N PHE A 64 0.07 -5.18 -6.43
CA PHE A 64 1.36 -4.57 -6.66
C PHE A 64 1.57 -4.26 -8.15
N LEU A 65 2.28 -3.16 -8.44
CA LEU A 65 2.70 -2.72 -9.75
C LEU A 65 4.22 -2.72 -9.82
N GLY A 66 4.77 -3.46 -10.78
CA GLY A 66 6.21 -3.62 -10.93
C GLY A 66 6.58 -4.63 -12.02
N SER A 67 7.87 -4.73 -12.32
CA SER A 67 8.44 -5.63 -13.34
C SER A 67 8.11 -7.13 -13.14
N GLY A 68 7.70 -7.53 -11.93
CA GLY A 68 7.30 -8.90 -11.60
C GLY A 68 5.80 -9.18 -11.61
N GLN A 69 4.94 -8.25 -12.06
CA GLN A 69 3.48 -8.46 -12.09
C GLN A 69 3.06 -9.27 -13.33
N PRO A 70 2.60 -10.53 -13.19
CA PRO A 70 2.21 -11.35 -14.34
C PRO A 70 0.89 -10.93 -14.99
N ASP A 71 -0.02 -10.28 -14.24
CA ASP A 71 -1.33 -9.89 -14.75
C ASP A 71 -1.35 -8.41 -15.21
N ASN A 72 -1.30 -8.22 -16.53
CA ASN A 72 -1.35 -6.89 -17.17
C ASN A 72 -2.68 -6.15 -16.94
N THR A 73 -3.74 -6.82 -16.48
CA THR A 73 -5.01 -6.16 -16.15
C THR A 73 -4.96 -5.43 -14.81
N VAL A 74 -4.01 -5.78 -13.94
CA VAL A 74 -3.91 -5.22 -12.58
C VAL A 74 -3.67 -3.73 -12.61
N GLU A 75 -2.82 -3.25 -13.51
CA GLU A 75 -2.54 -1.82 -13.68
C GLU A 75 -3.81 -1.05 -14.05
N LYS A 76 -4.55 -1.51 -15.06
CA LYS A 76 -5.81 -0.89 -15.47
C LYS A 76 -6.87 -0.90 -14.35
N LYS A 77 -6.98 -2.00 -13.61
CA LYS A 77 -7.87 -2.13 -12.45
C LYS A 77 -7.46 -1.15 -11.34
N ALA A 78 -6.16 -0.98 -11.09
CA ALA A 78 -5.64 -0.02 -10.12
C ALA A 78 -5.94 1.43 -10.50
N MET A 79 -5.73 1.79 -11.77
CA MET A 79 -6.07 3.13 -12.27
C MET A 79 -7.57 3.42 -12.20
N ASN A 80 -8.41 2.39 -12.29
CA ASN A 80 -9.86 2.49 -12.11
C ASN A 80 -10.31 2.51 -10.63
N GLY A 81 -9.38 2.52 -9.67
CA GLY A 81 -9.69 2.57 -8.24
C GLY A 81 -10.27 1.26 -7.68
N MET A 82 -10.02 0.12 -8.31
CA MET A 82 -10.55 -1.18 -7.85
C MET A 82 -9.82 -1.76 -6.63
N TYR A 83 -8.69 -1.17 -6.22
CA TYR A 83 -7.90 -1.62 -5.06
C TYR A 83 -7.85 -0.55 -3.99
N SER A 84 -8.02 -0.94 -2.73
CA SER A 84 -7.83 -0.07 -1.57
C SER A 84 -6.35 0.24 -1.32
N VAL A 85 -5.46 -0.72 -1.59
CA VAL A 85 -4.00 -0.56 -1.40
C VAL A 85 -3.26 -0.95 -2.68
N VAL A 86 -2.39 -0.06 -3.15
CA VAL A 86 -1.56 -0.30 -4.34
C VAL A 86 -0.09 -0.19 -3.94
N TYR A 87 0.63 -1.31 -3.98
CA TYR A 87 2.08 -1.32 -3.80
C TYR A 87 2.77 -1.03 -5.14
N VAL A 88 3.78 -0.18 -5.16
CA VAL A 88 4.42 0.28 -6.42
C VAL A 88 5.94 0.23 -6.31
N CYS A 89 6.60 -0.38 -7.31
CA CYS A 89 8.04 -0.27 -7.50
C CYS A 89 8.42 1.16 -7.91
N LEU A 90 9.56 1.67 -7.43
CA LEU A 90 10.01 3.03 -7.76
C LEU A 90 10.15 3.24 -9.28
N GLU A 91 10.63 2.24 -10.02
CA GLU A 91 10.75 2.31 -11.48
C GLU A 91 9.41 2.47 -12.22
N THR A 92 8.31 2.00 -11.63
CA THR A 92 6.97 2.08 -12.23
C THR A 92 6.31 3.43 -11.96
N LEU A 93 6.69 4.09 -10.86
CA LEU A 93 6.17 5.42 -10.53
C LEU A 93 6.73 6.53 -11.42
N LEU A 94 7.94 6.33 -11.96
CA LEU A 94 8.65 7.31 -12.79
C LEU A 94 8.37 7.17 -14.30
N ARG A 95 7.51 6.22 -14.68
CA ARG A 95 7.09 5.97 -16.06
C ARG A 95 5.87 6.81 -16.41
#